data_AF-A0A914WAG5-F1
#
_entry.id   AF-A0A914WAG5-F1
#
_cell.length_a   1.000
_cell.length_b   1.000
_cell.length_c   1.000
_cell.angle_alpha   90.00
_cell.angle_beta   90.00
_cell.angle_gamma   90.00
#
_symmetry.space_group_name_H-M   'P 1'
#
loop_
_entity.id
_entity.type
_entity.pdbx_description
1 polymer ?
#
loop_
_entity_poly.entity_id
_entity_poly.type
_entity_poly.pdbx_seq_one_letter_code
_entity_poly.pdbx_strand_id
1 'polypeptide(L)'
;MGGNTSQLPPPPANFPYFSLTFRIDDNIKLIDCDDKCLSLIRQVVKSNWPNGIQSQSNDHGAFEIRFRGRPFCVAGSKADALASKRMCCALLSSLQTAGWELYVNSDLSRNADLTTWFFQRNPALIGKQLPTVGGIICLSLSSHDKLQLINAPTVLHNELLQCVGPLLQSHEVHGSDFEVKLVGYPWSSASFEEGVSARQLLLNTIRKFDSHNFRFYGTANLKGTADCIFFEQDRNYAGGETRFCMLSLNASNRIRLIDCPQPVVDTVGRCINQYWPGGIQDTQHCEHSVEYKVGGDPWLSDGDDAINSRYLITLILQSLAPVGWAVMSALDISRRANDKAVFVLRSCAPTSVPHLCICPADMDLIRLINAPEDVQNAASIVIHSNWPHGVQREGTRLMGYEWKLQGHPWSSEGGNDYAVCRYLMTRLLNEMARLGWRVVCSADVSAKHIRQENGPDYPIDVHSWFLARTGHVGQPPDAVPPPSYSETMNGKQ
;
A
#
# COMPACT_ATOMS: atom_id res chain seq x y z
N MET A 1 28.92 -19.83 -13.08
CA MET A 1 30.11 -19.28 -12.40
C MET A 1 29.65 -18.08 -11.59
N GLY A 2 29.93 -18.09 -10.29
CA GLY A 2 29.23 -17.27 -9.29
C GLY A 2 29.47 -15.78 -9.46
N GLY A 3 28.39 -15.02 -9.62
CA GLY A 3 28.43 -13.57 -9.50
C GLY A 3 28.57 -13.19 -8.04
N ASN A 4 29.57 -12.34 -7.74
CA ASN A 4 29.82 -11.77 -6.42
C ASN A 4 28.51 -11.28 -5.79
N THR A 5 28.06 -11.93 -4.72
CA THR A 5 26.92 -11.50 -3.92
C THR A 5 27.33 -10.27 -3.11
N SER A 6 27.09 -9.09 -3.69
CA SER A 6 27.48 -7.82 -3.12
C SER A 6 26.46 -7.33 -2.10
N GLN A 7 26.98 -7.09 -0.89
CA GLN A 7 26.35 -6.39 0.22
C GLN A 7 25.66 -5.11 -0.29
N LEU A 8 24.40 -4.88 0.11
CA LEU A 8 23.72 -3.63 -0.17
C LEU A 8 24.54 -2.46 0.41
N PRO A 9 24.68 -1.35 -0.32
CA PRO A 9 25.31 -0.15 0.21
C PRO A 9 24.62 0.26 1.50
N PRO A 10 25.37 0.64 2.55
CA PRO A 10 24.75 1.20 3.73
C PRO A 10 23.97 2.48 3.35
N PRO A 11 22.86 2.79 4.04
CA PRO A 11 22.17 4.05 3.82
C PRO A 11 23.13 5.22 4.04
N PRO A 12 23.12 6.28 3.20
CA PRO A 12 23.91 7.46 3.47
C PRO A 12 23.49 8.10 4.81
N ALA A 13 24.39 8.91 5.37
CA ALA A 13 24.10 9.60 6.62
C ALA A 13 22.81 10.42 6.49
N ASN A 14 21.90 10.25 7.46
CA ASN A 14 20.58 10.90 7.47
C ASN A 14 19.67 10.55 6.28
N PHE A 15 19.85 9.38 5.64
CA PHE A 15 18.93 8.94 4.59
C PHE A 15 17.49 8.93 5.12
N PRO A 16 16.54 9.62 4.44
CA PRO A 16 15.25 9.91 5.04
C PRO A 16 14.22 8.78 4.89
N TYR A 17 14.60 7.61 4.39
CA TYR A 17 13.69 6.49 4.19
C TYR A 17 14.26 5.17 4.71
N PHE A 18 13.38 4.29 5.16
CA PHE A 18 13.68 2.86 5.30
C PHE A 18 12.44 2.05 4.95
N SER A 19 12.60 0.74 4.71
CA SER A 19 11.47 -0.17 4.51
C SER A 19 11.45 -1.32 5.49
N LEU A 20 10.25 -1.79 5.81
CA LEU A 20 9.96 -2.96 6.64
C LEU A 20 8.96 -3.84 5.89
N THR A 21 9.35 -5.06 5.53
CA THR A 21 8.47 -6.03 4.85
C THR A 21 8.06 -7.14 5.80
N PHE A 22 6.78 -7.50 5.79
CA PHE A 22 6.24 -8.68 6.47
C PHE A 22 6.29 -9.88 5.52
N ARG A 23 6.80 -11.02 6.00
CA ARG A 23 6.96 -12.23 5.19
C ARG A 23 6.30 -13.42 5.85
N ILE A 24 5.72 -14.30 5.03
CA ILE A 24 5.17 -15.55 5.54
C ILE A 24 6.31 -16.47 6.02
N ASP A 25 6.14 -17.22 7.10
CA ASP A 25 5.02 -17.13 8.05
C ASP A 25 5.36 -16.26 9.28
N ASP A 26 6.63 -15.90 9.44
CA ASP A 26 7.23 -15.65 10.76
C ASP A 26 8.39 -14.67 10.77
N ASN A 27 8.56 -13.80 9.77
CA ASN A 27 9.67 -12.86 9.80
C ASN A 27 9.33 -11.49 9.20
N ILE A 28 10.08 -10.48 9.64
CA ILE A 28 10.13 -9.16 9.02
C ILE A 28 11.53 -8.89 8.51
N LYS A 29 11.64 -8.20 7.37
CA LYS A 29 12.90 -7.74 6.80
C LYS A 29 12.97 -6.23 6.74
N LEU A 30 14.15 -5.67 6.98
CA LEU A 30 14.40 -4.24 7.02
C LEU A 30 15.53 -3.85 6.08
N ILE A 31 15.31 -2.79 5.30
CA ILE A 31 16.29 -2.22 4.36
C ILE A 31 16.43 -0.73 4.65
N ASP A 32 17.67 -0.21 4.57
CA ASP A 32 18.04 1.18 4.92
C ASP A 32 17.69 1.57 6.38
N CYS A 33 17.47 0.59 7.27
CA CYS A 33 17.12 0.85 8.66
C CYS A 33 18.38 1.05 9.52
N ASP A 34 18.54 2.23 10.12
CA ASP A 34 19.68 2.54 10.98
C ASP A 34 19.65 1.76 12.31
N ASP A 35 20.79 1.69 13.01
CA ASP A 35 20.93 0.91 14.26
C ASP A 35 19.98 1.37 15.38
N LYS A 36 19.65 2.66 15.43
CA LYS A 36 18.76 3.23 16.46
C LYS A 36 17.32 2.79 16.19
N CYS A 37 16.88 2.89 14.93
CA CYS A 37 15.58 2.44 14.46
C CYS A 37 15.44 0.93 14.64
N LEU A 38 16.48 0.16 14.28
CA LEU A 38 16.50 -1.29 14.45
C LEU A 38 16.41 -1.69 15.92
N SER A 39 17.13 -1.00 16.81
CA SER A 39 17.07 -1.25 18.26
C SER A 39 15.67 -0.98 18.82
N LEU A 40 15.02 0.09 18.36
CA LEU A 40 13.63 0.39 18.73
C LEU A 40 12.67 -0.71 18.26
N ILE A 41 12.75 -1.12 17.00
CA ILE A 41 11.89 -2.17 16.43
C ILE A 41 12.07 -3.48 17.20
N ARG A 42 13.32 -3.88 17.50
CA ARG A 42 13.61 -5.06 18.33
C ARG A 42 12.98 -4.97 19.71
N GLN A 43 13.04 -3.81 20.37
CA GLN A 43 12.44 -3.60 21.70
C GLN A 43 10.92 -3.72 21.66
N VAL A 44 10.29 -3.10 20.65
CA VAL A 44 8.84 -3.17 20.46
C VAL A 44 8.38 -4.60 20.21
N VAL A 45 9.07 -5.32 19.32
CA VAL A 45 8.79 -6.74 19.03
C VAL A 45 8.90 -7.57 20.30
N LYS A 46 9.98 -7.45 21.07
CA LYS A 46 10.17 -8.21 22.32
C LYS A 46 9.08 -7.94 23.36
N SER A 47 8.53 -6.73 23.38
CA SER A 47 7.53 -6.32 24.37
C SER A 47 6.09 -6.66 23.95
N ASN A 48 5.83 -6.81 22.65
CA ASN A 48 4.46 -6.93 22.12
C ASN A 48 4.18 -8.24 21.39
N TRP A 49 5.20 -9.05 21.06
CA TRP A 49 5.02 -10.39 20.52
C TRP A 49 5.21 -11.45 21.61
N PRO A 50 4.15 -12.17 22.05
CA PRO A 50 4.21 -13.05 23.23
C PRO A 50 5.28 -14.14 23.18
N ASN A 51 5.54 -14.68 21.99
CA ASN A 51 6.50 -15.78 21.83
C ASN A 51 7.95 -15.28 21.67
N GLY A 52 8.16 -13.98 21.49
CA GLY A 52 9.48 -13.36 21.33
C GLY A 52 10.17 -13.66 19.99
N ILE A 53 11.43 -13.22 19.91
CA ILE A 53 12.27 -13.36 18.70
C ILE A 53 12.96 -14.73 18.73
N GLN A 54 12.86 -15.47 17.63
CA GLN A 54 13.55 -16.76 17.44
C GLN A 54 15.00 -16.56 17.01
N SER A 55 15.22 -15.73 15.98
CA SER A 55 16.56 -15.46 15.45
C SER A 55 16.62 -14.11 14.77
N GLN A 56 17.83 -13.62 14.54
CA GLN A 56 18.08 -12.40 13.79
C GLN A 56 19.31 -12.60 12.91
N SER A 57 19.30 -12.01 11.73
CA SER A 57 20.42 -12.06 10.79
C SER A 57 20.52 -10.74 10.03
N ASN A 58 21.72 -10.46 9.53
CA ASN A 58 21.93 -9.40 8.55
C ASN A 58 22.50 -10.08 7.29
N ASP A 59 21.65 -10.25 6.29
CA ASP A 59 22.00 -10.89 5.05
C ASP A 59 22.27 -9.81 4.00
N HIS A 60 23.54 -9.51 3.76
CA HIS A 60 23.96 -8.56 2.73
C HIS A 60 23.30 -7.16 2.84
N GLY A 61 23.11 -6.64 4.06
CA GLY A 61 22.47 -5.33 4.30
C GLY A 61 20.94 -5.37 4.44
N ALA A 62 20.34 -6.55 4.31
CA ALA A 62 18.95 -6.81 4.67
C ALA A 62 18.87 -7.43 6.06
N PHE A 63 18.36 -6.67 7.03
CA PHE A 63 18.21 -7.17 8.39
C PHE A 63 16.92 -7.99 8.52
N GLU A 64 16.99 -9.20 9.05
CA GLU A 64 15.84 -10.08 9.28
C GLU A 64 15.62 -10.29 10.78
N ILE A 65 14.37 -10.15 11.23
CA ILE A 65 13.90 -10.60 12.55
C ILE A 65 12.92 -11.73 12.32
N ARG A 66 13.29 -12.93 12.79
CA ARG A 66 12.41 -14.09 12.79
C ARG A 66 11.73 -14.24 14.15
N PHE A 67 10.42 -14.32 14.14
CA PHE A 67 9.57 -14.49 15.31
C PHE A 67 9.50 -15.98 15.70
N ARG A 68 9.39 -16.27 17.00
CA ARG A 68 8.99 -17.62 17.43
C ARG A 68 7.48 -17.74 17.21
N GLY A 69 7.03 -18.84 16.59
CA GLY A 69 5.63 -19.01 16.18
C GLY A 69 5.39 -18.48 14.76
N ARG A 70 4.12 -18.27 14.38
CA ARG A 70 3.75 -17.93 13.00
C ARG A 70 2.78 -16.73 12.94
N PRO A 71 3.23 -15.50 13.29
CA PRO A 71 2.39 -14.30 13.38
C PRO A 71 1.67 -13.92 12.09
N PHE A 72 2.22 -14.30 10.92
CA PHE A 72 1.74 -13.87 9.61
C PHE A 72 1.15 -15.03 8.78
N CYS A 73 0.98 -16.21 9.38
CA CYS A 73 0.38 -17.34 8.71
C CYS A 73 -1.13 -17.12 8.46
N VAL A 74 -1.57 -17.39 7.24
CA VAL A 74 -2.96 -17.26 6.78
C VAL A 74 -3.91 -18.05 7.68
N ALA A 75 -3.55 -19.32 7.94
CA ALA A 75 -4.29 -20.25 8.80
C ALA A 75 -3.78 -20.28 10.26
N GLY A 76 -3.15 -19.20 10.74
CA GLY A 76 -2.70 -19.06 12.12
C GLY A 76 -3.83 -18.91 13.14
N SER A 77 -3.53 -19.07 14.43
CA SER A 77 -4.50 -18.98 15.51
C SER A 77 -5.12 -17.58 15.63
N LYS A 78 -6.35 -17.47 16.18
CA LYS A 78 -6.99 -16.17 16.48
C LYS A 78 -6.11 -15.34 17.43
N ALA A 79 -5.48 -15.99 18.42
CA ALA A 79 -4.60 -15.33 19.39
C ALA A 79 -3.37 -14.71 18.70
N ASP A 80 -2.69 -15.45 17.82
CA ASP A 80 -1.54 -14.93 17.06
C ASP A 80 -1.95 -13.79 16.12
N ALA A 81 -3.11 -13.90 15.48
CA ALA A 81 -3.64 -12.87 14.59
C ALA A 81 -3.94 -11.55 15.32
N LEU A 82 -4.47 -11.61 16.54
CA LEU A 82 -4.72 -10.42 17.36
C LEU A 82 -3.41 -9.86 17.92
N ALA A 83 -2.51 -10.73 18.39
CA ALA A 83 -1.20 -10.31 18.89
C ALA A 83 -0.32 -9.64 17.81
N SER A 84 -0.34 -10.13 16.57
CA SER A 84 0.42 -9.50 15.47
C SER A 84 -0.13 -8.12 15.10
N LYS A 85 -1.46 -7.93 15.13
CA LYS A 85 -2.11 -6.62 14.92
C LYS A 85 -1.80 -5.63 16.05
N ARG A 86 -1.79 -6.08 17.31
CA ARG A 86 -1.36 -5.26 18.46
C ARG A 86 0.10 -4.85 18.35
N MET A 87 0.98 -5.79 17.98
CA MET A 87 2.39 -5.50 17.71
C MET A 87 2.55 -4.45 16.59
N CYS A 88 1.76 -4.54 15.53
CA CYS A 88 1.76 -3.54 14.46
C CYS A 88 1.34 -2.14 14.94
N CYS A 89 0.29 -2.03 15.76
CA CYS A 89 -0.12 -0.75 16.37
C CYS A 89 1.02 -0.16 17.23
N ALA A 90 1.71 -1.01 18.01
CA ALA A 90 2.84 -0.60 18.85
C ALA A 90 4.07 -0.18 18.02
N LEU A 91 4.37 -0.90 16.94
CA LEU A 91 5.45 -0.56 16.00
C LEU A 91 5.22 0.80 15.38
N LEU A 92 4.03 1.01 14.80
CA LEU A 92 3.67 2.28 14.16
C LEU A 92 3.74 3.44 15.17
N SER A 93 3.21 3.26 16.39
CA SER A 93 3.21 4.32 17.41
C SER A 93 4.61 4.67 17.88
N SER A 94 5.44 3.66 18.11
CA SER A 94 6.82 3.83 18.59
C SER A 94 7.70 4.47 17.52
N LEU A 95 7.60 4.03 16.27
CA LEU A 95 8.31 4.61 15.14
C LEU A 95 7.91 6.07 14.93
N GLN A 96 6.62 6.37 14.99
CA GLN A 96 6.11 7.73 14.87
C GLN A 96 6.70 8.65 15.95
N THR A 97 6.70 8.20 17.20
CA THR A 97 7.26 8.97 18.34
C THR A 97 8.78 9.15 18.22
N ALA A 98 9.46 8.25 17.49
CA ALA A 98 10.88 8.35 17.15
C ALA A 98 11.17 9.22 15.92
N GLY A 99 10.14 9.81 15.30
CA GLY A 99 10.26 10.67 14.12
C GLY A 99 10.21 9.92 12.79
N TRP A 100 9.62 8.72 12.75
CA TRP A 100 9.42 7.94 11.52
C TRP A 100 7.93 7.81 11.22
N GLU A 101 7.47 8.45 10.15
CA GLU A 101 6.08 8.39 9.71
C GLU A 101 5.92 7.28 8.66
N LEU A 102 4.83 6.51 8.74
CA LEU A 102 4.47 5.59 7.66
C LEU A 102 4.14 6.43 6.42
N TYR A 103 4.91 6.26 5.35
CA TYR A 103 4.79 7.05 4.14
C TYR A 103 3.88 6.38 3.10
N VAL A 104 4.13 5.10 2.82
CA VAL A 104 3.29 4.28 1.94
C VAL A 104 3.43 2.81 2.30
N ASN A 105 2.35 2.04 2.19
CA ASN A 105 2.38 0.58 2.19
C ASN A 105 2.27 0.05 0.76
N SER A 106 2.93 -1.05 0.45
CA SER A 106 2.92 -1.62 -0.90
C SER A 106 3.22 -3.10 -0.90
N ASP A 107 2.46 -3.85 -1.69
CA ASP A 107 2.70 -5.28 -1.91
C ASP A 107 3.55 -5.37 -3.17
N LEU A 108 4.87 -5.49 -2.96
CA LEU A 108 5.91 -5.44 -4.02
C LEU A 108 6.49 -6.82 -4.37
N SER A 109 5.87 -7.89 -3.86
CA SER A 109 6.27 -9.24 -4.22
C SER A 109 5.11 -10.05 -4.73
N ARG A 110 5.45 -10.98 -5.61
CA ARG A 110 4.50 -11.91 -6.20
C ARG A 110 4.27 -13.14 -5.31
N ASN A 111 5.20 -13.44 -4.43
CA ASN A 111 5.16 -14.62 -3.56
C ASN A 111 5.82 -14.31 -2.21
N ALA A 112 5.45 -15.08 -1.19
CA ALA A 112 5.98 -15.13 0.19
C ALA A 112 6.04 -13.83 1.01
N ASP A 113 6.10 -12.64 0.41
CA ASP A 113 5.94 -11.38 1.11
C ASP A 113 4.48 -11.00 1.12
N LEU A 114 4.08 -10.34 2.19
CA LEU A 114 2.73 -9.84 2.35
C LEU A 114 2.71 -8.37 1.96
N THR A 115 3.10 -7.48 2.88
CA THR A 115 3.18 -6.05 2.61
C THR A 115 4.54 -5.47 2.98
N THR A 116 4.92 -4.39 2.30
CA THR A 116 6.09 -3.57 2.64
C THR A 116 5.65 -2.18 3.08
N TRP A 117 6.01 -1.80 4.30
CA TRP A 117 5.90 -0.44 4.79
C TRP A 117 7.16 0.35 4.46
N PHE A 118 6.99 1.49 3.81
CA PHE A 118 8.02 2.49 3.63
C PHE A 118 7.79 3.61 4.65
N PHE A 119 8.83 3.93 5.41
CA PHE A 119 8.80 5.02 6.38
C PHE A 119 9.60 6.19 5.86
N GLN A 120 9.13 7.41 6.17
CA GLN A 120 9.84 8.65 5.92
C GLN A 120 10.22 9.31 7.25
N ARG A 121 11.41 9.89 7.31
CA ARG A 121 11.84 10.70 8.44
C ARG A 121 10.99 11.97 8.53
N ASN A 122 10.35 12.16 9.67
CA ASN A 122 9.58 13.35 10.01
C ASN A 122 9.95 13.81 11.44
N PRO A 123 10.94 14.71 11.58
CA PRO A 123 11.40 15.19 12.89
C PRO A 123 10.33 15.90 13.72
N ALA A 124 9.27 16.43 13.10
CA ALA A 124 8.18 17.10 13.81
C ALA A 124 7.36 16.14 14.70
N LEU A 125 7.51 14.83 14.51
CA LEU A 125 6.84 13.80 15.31
C LEU A 125 7.67 13.33 16.52
N ILE A 126 8.92 13.76 16.65
CA ILE A 126 9.80 13.32 17.75
C ILE A 126 9.18 13.74 19.09
N GLY A 127 8.95 12.76 19.96
CA GLY A 127 8.36 12.98 21.28
C GLY A 127 6.85 13.24 21.26
N LYS A 128 6.18 13.08 20.11
CA LYS A 128 4.72 13.14 20.01
C LYS A 128 4.09 12.20 21.04
N GLN A 129 3.22 12.75 21.89
CA GLN A 129 2.53 11.99 22.92
C GLN A 129 1.30 11.32 22.30
N LEU A 130 1.40 10.02 22.06
CA LEU A 130 0.27 9.18 21.69
C LEU A 130 -0.24 8.41 22.91
N PRO A 131 -1.56 8.33 23.13
CA PRO A 131 -2.13 7.41 24.11
C PRO A 131 -1.72 5.97 23.81
N THR A 132 -1.39 5.20 24.87
CA THR A 132 -1.08 3.77 24.72
C THR A 132 -2.26 3.02 24.10
N VAL A 133 -3.48 3.30 24.58
CA VAL A 133 -4.74 2.81 24.00
C VAL A 133 -5.36 3.94 23.19
N GLY A 134 -5.70 3.66 21.94
CA GLY A 134 -6.31 4.64 21.04
C GLY A 134 -5.32 5.58 20.35
N GLY A 135 -4.01 5.47 20.57
CA GLY A 135 -3.02 6.25 19.82
C GLY A 135 -3.00 5.85 18.34
N ILE A 136 -2.68 4.59 18.07
CA ILE A 136 -2.89 3.95 16.77
C ILE A 136 -3.78 2.72 16.98
N ILE A 137 -4.85 2.65 16.20
CA ILE A 137 -5.83 1.57 16.22
C ILE A 137 -5.78 0.80 14.90
N CYS A 138 -6.29 -0.43 14.91
CA CYS A 138 -6.40 -1.24 13.71
C CYS A 138 -7.84 -1.74 13.53
N LEU A 139 -8.42 -1.44 12.37
CA LEU A 139 -9.64 -2.05 11.85
C LEU A 139 -9.24 -3.13 10.85
N SER A 140 -9.61 -4.38 11.11
CA SER A 140 -9.23 -5.51 10.27
C SER A 140 -10.44 -6.31 9.79
N LEU A 141 -10.41 -6.63 8.50
CA LEU A 141 -11.36 -7.51 7.81
C LEU A 141 -10.95 -8.97 8.07
N SER A 142 -11.72 -9.68 8.88
CA SER A 142 -11.37 -11.01 9.39
C SER A 142 -12.37 -12.06 8.92
N SER A 143 -11.88 -13.24 8.51
CA SER A 143 -12.70 -14.27 7.85
C SER A 143 -13.56 -13.67 6.73
N HIS A 144 -14.67 -14.29 6.37
CA HIS A 144 -15.55 -13.79 5.30
C HIS A 144 -16.60 -12.77 5.80
N ASP A 145 -16.74 -12.64 7.12
CA ASP A 145 -17.90 -12.03 7.77
C ASP A 145 -17.60 -11.32 9.10
N LYS A 146 -16.34 -10.99 9.41
CA LYS A 146 -16.00 -10.32 10.68
C LYS A 146 -15.22 -9.03 10.51
N LEU A 147 -15.44 -8.10 11.44
CA LEU A 147 -14.60 -6.93 11.65
C LEU A 147 -13.95 -7.04 13.02
N GLN A 148 -12.68 -6.69 13.11
CA GLN A 148 -11.94 -6.62 14.36
C GLN A 148 -11.41 -5.20 14.57
N LEU A 149 -11.64 -4.65 15.75
CA LEU A 149 -10.99 -3.43 16.24
C LEU A 149 -9.98 -3.79 17.32
N ILE A 150 -8.75 -3.34 17.11
CA ILE A 150 -7.61 -3.59 18.00
C ILE A 150 -7.07 -2.25 18.49
N ASN A 151 -6.76 -2.20 19.78
CA ASN A 151 -6.25 -1.01 20.48
C ASN A 151 -7.22 0.19 20.44
N ALA A 152 -8.51 -0.03 20.14
CA ALA A 152 -9.49 1.02 19.99
C ALA A 152 -10.17 1.38 21.33
N PRO A 153 -10.48 2.65 21.59
CA PRO A 153 -11.29 3.03 22.73
C PRO A 153 -12.76 2.60 22.54
N THR A 154 -13.46 2.35 23.64
CA THR A 154 -14.84 1.84 23.64
C THR A 154 -15.82 2.70 22.82
N VAL A 155 -15.58 4.01 22.70
CA VAL A 155 -16.40 4.88 21.85
C VAL A 155 -16.45 4.39 20.39
N LEU A 156 -15.32 3.92 19.83
CA LEU A 156 -15.30 3.42 18.46
C LEU A 156 -15.93 2.03 18.32
N HIS A 157 -16.01 1.24 19.40
CA HIS A 157 -16.77 -0.01 19.40
C HIS A 157 -18.26 0.28 19.19
N ASN A 158 -18.78 1.28 19.90
CA ASN A 158 -20.17 1.72 19.77
C ASN A 158 -20.46 2.30 18.38
N GLU A 159 -19.55 3.11 17.84
CA GLU A 159 -19.69 3.63 16.47
C GLU A 159 -19.70 2.51 15.43
N LEU A 160 -18.82 1.50 15.57
CA LEU A 160 -18.81 0.36 14.67
C LEU A 160 -20.13 -0.42 14.73
N LEU A 161 -20.68 -0.65 15.93
CA LEU A 161 -21.98 -1.31 16.09
C LEU A 161 -23.11 -0.52 15.41
N GLN A 162 -23.09 0.81 15.49
CA GLN A 162 -24.05 1.66 14.80
C GLN A 162 -23.91 1.54 13.27
N CYS A 163 -22.69 1.55 12.75
CA CYS A 163 -22.44 1.37 11.30
C CYS A 163 -22.89 0.00 10.79
N VAL A 164 -22.68 -1.06 11.59
CA VAL A 164 -23.07 -2.43 11.23
C VAL A 164 -24.60 -2.58 11.22
N GLY A 165 -25.29 -2.00 12.20
CA GLY A 165 -26.75 -1.96 12.27
C GLY A 165 -27.40 -3.34 12.06
N PRO A 166 -28.29 -3.51 11.05
CA PRO A 166 -29.03 -4.76 10.83
C PRO A 166 -28.15 -5.93 10.38
N LEU A 167 -26.91 -5.68 9.96
CA LEU A 167 -25.97 -6.74 9.61
C LEU A 167 -25.35 -7.41 10.86
N LEU A 168 -25.62 -6.93 12.07
CA LEU A 168 -25.04 -7.48 13.29
C LEU A 168 -25.59 -8.88 13.58
N GLN A 169 -24.71 -9.89 13.58
CA GLN A 169 -25.04 -11.24 14.06
C GLN A 169 -24.65 -11.43 15.53
N SER A 170 -23.44 -11.04 15.89
CA SER A 170 -22.94 -11.08 17.28
C SER A 170 -21.72 -10.15 17.44
N HIS A 171 -21.34 -9.87 18.68
CA HIS A 171 -20.07 -9.21 18.98
C HIS A 171 -19.41 -9.81 20.22
N GLU A 172 -18.10 -9.67 20.32
CA GLU A 172 -17.28 -10.16 21.42
C GLU A 172 -16.24 -9.11 21.82
N VAL A 173 -15.96 -9.01 23.12
CA VAL A 173 -14.87 -8.17 23.66
C VAL A 173 -13.84 -9.09 24.30
N HIS A 174 -12.59 -9.00 23.86
CA HIS A 174 -11.46 -9.79 24.36
C HIS A 174 -10.34 -8.85 24.85
N GLY A 175 -10.43 -8.43 26.11
CA GLY A 175 -9.51 -7.40 26.65
C GLY A 175 -9.72 -6.07 25.94
N SER A 176 -8.70 -5.57 25.25
CA SER A 176 -8.74 -4.34 24.45
C SER A 176 -9.26 -4.52 23.01
N ASP A 177 -9.57 -5.76 22.62
CA ASP A 177 -9.95 -6.06 21.24
C ASP A 177 -11.45 -6.30 21.16
N PHE A 178 -12.05 -5.85 20.06
CA PHE A 178 -13.47 -5.94 19.80
C PHE A 178 -13.71 -6.61 18.46
N GLU A 179 -14.54 -7.64 18.43
CA GLU A 179 -14.88 -8.37 17.21
C GLU A 179 -16.38 -8.29 16.97
N VAL A 180 -16.76 -7.97 15.74
CA VAL A 180 -18.14 -7.99 15.26
C VAL A 180 -18.27 -9.07 14.20
N LYS A 181 -19.27 -9.94 14.33
CA LYS A 181 -19.67 -10.90 13.31
C LYS A 181 -20.89 -10.37 12.56
N LEU A 182 -20.82 -10.44 11.24
CA LEU A 182 -21.81 -9.92 10.31
C LEU A 182 -22.66 -11.06 9.76
N VAL A 183 -23.91 -10.76 9.41
CA VAL A 183 -24.76 -11.64 8.62
C VAL A 183 -24.24 -11.69 7.18
N GLY A 184 -24.15 -12.90 6.61
CA GLY A 184 -23.68 -13.11 5.23
C GLY A 184 -22.16 -13.12 5.10
N TYR A 185 -21.65 -12.81 3.90
CA TYR A 185 -20.22 -12.86 3.58
C TYR A 185 -19.72 -11.58 2.88
N PRO A 186 -19.79 -10.41 3.54
CA PRO A 186 -19.49 -9.11 2.93
C PRO A 186 -18.06 -9.00 2.38
N TRP A 187 -17.10 -9.77 2.91
CA TRP A 187 -15.70 -9.75 2.44
C TRP A 187 -15.43 -10.75 1.33
N SER A 188 -16.48 -11.38 0.80
CA SER A 188 -16.44 -12.33 -0.31
C SER A 188 -17.71 -12.25 -1.16
N SER A 189 -18.34 -11.08 -1.20
CA SER A 189 -19.63 -10.82 -1.85
C SER A 189 -19.68 -11.31 -3.29
N ALA A 190 -20.77 -12.01 -3.64
CA ALA A 190 -20.97 -12.55 -4.98
C ALA A 190 -21.84 -11.64 -5.86
N SER A 191 -22.73 -10.88 -5.23
CA SER A 191 -23.65 -10.00 -5.93
C SER A 191 -23.17 -8.56 -5.97
N PHE A 192 -23.79 -7.80 -6.88
CA PHE A 192 -23.59 -6.36 -6.98
C PHE A 192 -23.98 -5.67 -5.67
N GLU A 193 -25.16 -5.97 -5.13
CA GLU A 193 -25.77 -5.34 -3.95
C GLU A 193 -25.00 -5.60 -2.66
N GLU A 194 -24.54 -6.84 -2.45
CA GLU A 194 -23.71 -7.19 -1.29
C GLU A 194 -22.37 -6.45 -1.36
N GLY A 195 -21.76 -6.40 -2.54
CA GLY A 195 -20.48 -5.71 -2.75
C GLY A 195 -20.56 -4.20 -2.56
N VAL A 196 -21.71 -3.58 -2.90
CA VAL A 196 -22.02 -2.18 -2.58
C VAL A 196 -22.16 -2.01 -1.07
N SER A 197 -22.99 -2.84 -0.42
CA SER A 197 -23.27 -2.75 1.01
C SER A 197 -22.01 -2.91 1.87
N ALA A 198 -21.11 -3.84 1.51
CA ALA A 198 -19.84 -4.05 2.21
C ALA A 198 -18.92 -2.82 2.13
N ARG A 199 -18.83 -2.18 0.96
CA ARG A 199 -18.06 -0.95 0.75
C ARG A 199 -18.67 0.24 1.49
N GLN A 200 -19.99 0.34 1.52
CA GLN A 200 -20.69 1.36 2.31
C GLN A 200 -20.47 1.19 3.81
N LEU A 201 -20.52 -0.04 4.34
CA LEU A 201 -20.21 -0.32 5.74
C LEU A 201 -18.81 0.18 6.11
N LEU A 202 -17.82 -0.14 5.27
CA LEU A 202 -16.44 0.31 5.48
C LEU A 202 -16.34 1.85 5.41
N LEU A 203 -16.95 2.46 4.40
CA LEU A 203 -16.94 3.91 4.21
C LEU A 203 -17.61 4.66 5.37
N ASN A 204 -18.74 4.14 5.88
CA ASN A 204 -19.43 4.68 7.05
C ASN A 204 -18.60 4.53 8.31
N THR A 205 -17.88 3.41 8.47
CA THR A 205 -16.95 3.22 9.59
C THR A 205 -15.82 4.25 9.55
N ILE A 206 -15.23 4.50 8.36
CA ILE A 206 -14.21 5.53 8.16
C ILE A 206 -14.76 6.92 8.53
N ARG A 207 -15.97 7.29 8.05
CA ARG A 207 -16.63 8.56 8.38
C ARG A 207 -16.84 8.73 9.89
N LYS A 208 -17.28 7.68 10.58
CA LYS A 208 -17.47 7.73 12.03
C LYS A 208 -16.14 7.89 12.76
N PHE A 209 -15.10 7.17 12.36
CA PHE A 209 -13.78 7.29 12.99
C PHE A 209 -13.21 8.70 12.77
N ASP A 210 -13.37 9.23 11.56
CA ASP A 210 -13.02 10.61 11.23
C ASP A 210 -13.73 11.61 12.17
N SER A 211 -15.04 11.47 12.41
CA SER A 211 -15.79 12.33 13.34
C SER A 211 -15.35 12.26 14.81
N HIS A 212 -14.55 11.25 15.16
CA HIS A 212 -13.93 11.08 16.48
C HIS A 212 -12.42 11.40 16.47
N ASN A 213 -11.97 12.14 15.45
CA ASN A 213 -10.59 12.58 15.23
C ASN A 213 -9.59 11.44 15.02
N PHE A 214 -10.05 10.30 14.50
CA PHE A 214 -9.19 9.21 14.06
C PHE A 214 -8.95 9.33 12.55
N ARG A 215 -7.77 9.84 12.18
CA ARG A 215 -7.36 9.98 10.78
C ARG A 215 -6.80 8.66 10.25
N PHE A 216 -7.03 8.37 8.98
CA PHE A 216 -6.34 7.25 8.31
C PHE A 216 -4.81 7.41 8.42
N TYR A 217 -4.12 6.33 8.77
CA TYR A 217 -2.67 6.33 8.95
C TYR A 217 -1.94 5.43 7.94
N GLY A 218 -2.54 4.30 7.54
CA GLY A 218 -1.98 3.41 6.51
C GLY A 218 -2.64 2.04 6.53
N THR A 219 -2.22 1.12 5.65
CA THR A 219 -2.70 -0.27 5.68
C THR A 219 -1.58 -1.30 5.72
N ALA A 220 -1.95 -2.55 5.99
CA ALA A 220 -1.08 -3.69 5.85
C ALA A 220 -1.87 -4.96 5.53
N ASN A 221 -1.48 -5.66 4.48
CA ASN A 221 -1.85 -7.04 4.30
C ASN A 221 -0.96 -7.91 5.19
N LEU A 222 -1.48 -8.37 6.34
CA LEU A 222 -0.71 -9.17 7.31
C LEU A 222 -0.92 -10.67 7.18
N LYS A 223 -1.81 -11.10 6.30
CA LYS A 223 -2.18 -12.52 6.10
C LYS A 223 -2.44 -12.90 4.64
N GLY A 224 -2.06 -12.06 3.68
CA GLY A 224 -2.28 -12.30 2.24
C GLY A 224 -3.76 -12.42 1.85
N THR A 225 -4.68 -11.76 2.56
CA THR A 225 -6.14 -11.91 2.30
C THR A 225 -6.88 -10.60 2.18
N ALA A 226 -6.80 -9.74 3.19
CA ALA A 226 -7.42 -8.43 3.18
C ALA A 226 -6.62 -7.51 4.10
N ASP A 227 -6.70 -6.22 3.82
CA ASP A 227 -5.96 -5.21 4.55
C ASP A 227 -6.43 -5.05 6.00
N CYS A 228 -5.44 -4.87 6.88
CA CYS A 228 -5.61 -4.19 8.15
C CYS A 228 -5.47 -2.69 7.91
N ILE A 229 -6.43 -1.91 8.38
CA ILE A 229 -6.49 -0.46 8.20
C ILE A 229 -6.15 0.20 9.53
N PHE A 230 -5.11 1.02 9.54
CA PHE A 230 -4.66 1.72 10.73
C PHE A 230 -5.15 3.16 10.75
N PHE A 231 -5.60 3.61 11.92
CA PHE A 231 -5.98 4.99 12.16
C PHE A 231 -5.20 5.54 13.35
N GLU A 232 -4.87 6.82 13.30
CA GLU A 232 -4.20 7.53 14.35
C GLU A 232 -5.16 8.55 14.99
N GLN A 233 -5.18 8.63 16.31
CA GLN A 233 -5.85 9.72 17.01
C GLN A 233 -5.04 11.00 16.89
N ASP A 234 -5.61 12.00 16.20
CA ASP A 234 -5.02 13.32 16.07
C ASP A 234 -5.92 14.38 16.70
N ARG A 235 -5.54 14.87 17.89
CA ARG A 235 -6.34 15.86 18.63
C ARG A 235 -6.35 17.24 17.97
N ASN A 236 -5.41 17.51 17.06
CA ASN A 236 -5.33 18.77 16.32
C ASN A 236 -6.07 18.69 14.98
N TYR A 237 -6.53 17.50 14.61
CA TYR A 237 -7.38 17.28 13.45
C TYR A 237 -8.83 17.56 13.81
N ALA A 238 -9.45 18.51 13.10
CA ALA A 238 -10.89 18.74 13.18
C ALA A 238 -11.59 17.73 12.25
N GLY A 239 -11.81 16.52 12.77
CA GLY A 239 -12.51 15.48 12.04
C GLY A 239 -14.01 15.76 11.89
N GLY A 240 -14.66 15.05 10.98
CA GLY A 240 -16.11 15.13 10.74
C GLY A 240 -16.54 16.08 9.62
N GLU A 241 -15.66 16.96 9.13
CA GLU A 241 -15.94 17.81 7.96
C GLU A 241 -15.54 17.14 6.64
N THR A 242 -14.63 16.18 6.68
CA THR A 242 -14.14 15.49 5.49
C THR A 242 -15.22 14.58 4.92
N ARG A 243 -15.56 14.78 3.65
CA ARG A 243 -16.44 13.88 2.91
C ARG A 243 -15.62 12.76 2.29
N PHE A 244 -16.17 11.55 2.26
CA PHE A 244 -15.52 10.38 1.68
C PHE A 244 -16.44 9.68 0.68
N CYS A 245 -15.85 9.14 -0.37
CA CYS A 245 -16.48 8.21 -1.33
C CYS A 245 -15.46 7.15 -1.77
N MET A 246 -15.88 6.17 -2.58
CA MET A 246 -14.98 5.13 -3.08
C MET A 246 -15.08 4.92 -4.58
N LEU A 247 -13.94 4.62 -5.21
CA LEU A 247 -13.84 4.04 -6.54
C LEU A 247 -13.28 2.63 -6.41
N SER A 248 -13.94 1.64 -6.99
CA SER A 248 -13.54 0.24 -6.90
C SER A 248 -13.40 -0.38 -8.28
N LEU A 249 -12.28 -1.07 -8.50
CA LEU A 249 -12.07 -1.90 -9.69
C LEU A 249 -12.70 -3.28 -9.43
N ASN A 250 -13.60 -3.73 -10.31
CA ASN A 250 -14.39 -4.93 -10.09
C ASN A 250 -14.34 -5.86 -11.30
N ALA A 251 -14.40 -7.17 -11.04
CA ALA A 251 -14.37 -8.23 -12.06
C ALA A 251 -13.19 -8.02 -13.04
N SER A 252 -13.41 -8.11 -14.34
CA SER A 252 -12.36 -7.85 -15.35
C SER A 252 -12.44 -6.45 -15.97
N ASN A 253 -13.60 -5.79 -15.90
CA ASN A 253 -13.88 -4.59 -16.69
C ASN A 253 -14.94 -3.64 -16.10
N ARG A 254 -15.10 -3.61 -14.78
CA ARG A 254 -16.06 -2.71 -14.12
C ARG A 254 -15.38 -1.70 -13.21
N ILE A 255 -15.81 -0.45 -13.27
CA ILE A 255 -15.46 0.61 -12.31
C ILE A 255 -16.73 0.96 -11.55
N ARG A 256 -16.71 0.76 -10.23
CA ARG A 256 -17.84 1.06 -9.35
C ARG A 256 -17.54 2.25 -8.47
N LEU A 257 -18.47 3.20 -8.41
CA LEU A 257 -18.41 4.42 -7.63
C LEU A 257 -19.43 4.32 -6.50
N ILE A 258 -18.98 4.37 -5.25
CA ILE A 258 -19.83 4.23 -4.04
C ILE A 258 -19.91 5.56 -3.31
N ASP A 259 -21.13 6.03 -3.07
CA ASP A 259 -21.43 7.34 -2.44
C ASP A 259 -20.66 8.52 -3.09
N CYS A 260 -20.34 8.41 -4.38
CA CYS A 260 -19.65 9.47 -5.12
C CYS A 260 -20.66 10.58 -5.48
N PRO A 261 -20.34 11.87 -5.24
CA PRO A 261 -21.20 12.94 -5.69
C PRO A 261 -21.16 13.06 -7.23
N GLN A 262 -22.18 13.67 -7.82
CA GLN A 262 -22.32 13.77 -9.28
C GLN A 262 -21.07 14.31 -10.00
N PRO A 263 -20.36 15.36 -9.52
CA PRO A 263 -19.14 15.83 -10.19
C PRO A 263 -18.03 14.78 -10.29
N VAL A 264 -17.94 13.86 -9.32
CA VAL A 264 -16.98 12.73 -9.35
C VAL A 264 -17.42 11.70 -10.38
N VAL A 265 -18.71 11.34 -10.38
CA VAL A 265 -19.30 10.40 -11.35
C VAL A 265 -19.08 10.88 -12.78
N ASP A 266 -19.43 12.14 -13.07
CA ASP A 266 -19.26 12.74 -14.41
C ASP A 266 -17.79 12.81 -14.83
N THR A 267 -16.89 13.10 -13.89
CA THR A 267 -15.45 13.19 -14.17
C THR A 267 -14.88 11.81 -14.51
N VAL A 268 -15.21 10.78 -13.73
CA VAL A 268 -14.78 9.41 -14.03
C VAL A 268 -15.34 8.94 -15.38
N GLY A 269 -16.63 9.16 -15.64
CA GLY A 269 -17.25 8.79 -16.92
C GLY A 269 -16.58 9.47 -18.12
N ARG A 270 -16.23 10.76 -18.01
CA ARG A 270 -15.47 11.48 -19.04
C ARG A 270 -14.07 10.90 -19.24
N CYS A 271 -13.33 10.62 -18.15
CA CYS A 271 -12.00 10.02 -18.23
C CYS A 271 -12.04 8.67 -18.94
N ILE A 272 -13.02 7.82 -18.63
CA ILE A 272 -13.18 6.52 -19.30
C ILE A 272 -13.38 6.72 -20.81
N ASN A 273 -14.34 7.55 -21.22
CA ASN A 273 -14.61 7.75 -22.64
C ASN A 273 -13.46 8.42 -23.40
N GLN A 274 -12.65 9.23 -22.73
CA GLN A 274 -11.53 9.94 -23.35
C GLN A 274 -10.25 9.10 -23.44
N TYR A 275 -9.96 8.31 -22.40
CA TYR A 275 -8.64 7.69 -22.22
C TYR A 275 -8.67 6.16 -22.23
N TRP A 276 -9.85 5.53 -22.24
CA TRP A 276 -9.97 4.10 -22.42
C TRP A 276 -10.46 3.79 -23.85
N PRO A 277 -9.66 3.08 -24.69
CA PRO A 277 -10.06 2.78 -26.07
C PRO A 277 -11.40 2.05 -26.20
N GLY A 278 -11.73 1.20 -25.21
CA GLY A 278 -12.98 0.45 -25.20
C GLY A 278 -14.21 1.25 -24.76
N GLY A 279 -14.04 2.49 -24.26
CA GLY A 279 -15.12 3.34 -23.75
C GLY A 279 -16.02 2.68 -22.71
N ILE A 280 -17.16 3.34 -22.41
CA ILE A 280 -18.24 2.78 -21.59
C ILE A 280 -19.17 1.94 -22.48
N GLN A 281 -19.43 0.71 -22.06
CA GLN A 281 -20.31 -0.24 -22.75
C GLN A 281 -21.69 -0.32 -22.10
N ASP A 282 -21.74 -0.18 -20.77
CA ASP A 282 -22.97 -0.22 -20.00
C ASP A 282 -22.80 0.59 -18.70
N THR A 283 -23.91 1.12 -18.19
CA THR A 283 -23.95 1.86 -16.92
C THR A 283 -25.09 1.36 -16.06
N GLN A 284 -24.76 0.82 -14.89
CA GLN A 284 -25.72 0.38 -13.90
C GLN A 284 -25.81 1.40 -12.76
N HIS A 285 -27.03 1.68 -12.29
CA HIS A 285 -27.30 2.59 -11.19
C HIS A 285 -28.03 1.87 -10.06
N CYS A 286 -27.64 2.17 -8.82
CA CYS A 286 -28.45 1.98 -7.62
C CYS A 286 -28.34 3.21 -6.72
N GLU A 287 -29.15 3.28 -5.65
CA GLU A 287 -29.26 4.46 -4.77
C GLU A 287 -27.91 5.04 -4.33
N HIS A 288 -26.93 4.18 -4.08
CA HIS A 288 -25.63 4.55 -3.53
C HIS A 288 -24.45 4.22 -4.45
N SER A 289 -24.71 3.77 -5.67
CA SER A 289 -23.66 3.33 -6.57
C SER A 289 -23.95 3.62 -8.03
N VAL A 290 -22.91 4.01 -8.75
CA VAL A 290 -22.86 4.00 -10.22
C VAL A 290 -21.77 3.03 -10.64
N GLU A 291 -22.05 2.12 -11.56
CA GLU A 291 -21.06 1.20 -12.09
C GLU A 291 -20.97 1.33 -13.61
N TYR A 292 -19.76 1.59 -14.10
CA TYR A 292 -19.42 1.57 -15.51
C TYR A 292 -18.84 0.22 -15.88
N LYS A 293 -19.44 -0.45 -16.85
CA LYS A 293 -18.79 -1.56 -17.57
C LYS A 293 -18.06 -0.97 -18.77
N VAL A 294 -16.77 -1.27 -18.89
CA VAL A 294 -15.94 -0.76 -20.00
C VAL A 294 -15.62 -1.87 -21.00
N GLY A 295 -15.23 -1.49 -22.22
CA GLY A 295 -14.85 -2.47 -23.27
C GLY A 295 -13.53 -3.18 -22.94
N GLY A 296 -13.39 -4.46 -23.31
CA GLY A 296 -12.20 -5.25 -23.02
C GLY A 296 -12.10 -5.71 -21.55
N ASP A 297 -10.90 -6.03 -21.10
CA ASP A 297 -10.59 -6.55 -19.76
C ASP A 297 -9.42 -5.78 -19.10
N PRO A 298 -9.57 -4.46 -18.85
CA PRO A 298 -8.50 -3.60 -18.31
C PRO A 298 -7.91 -4.12 -16.99
N TRP A 299 -8.67 -4.90 -16.23
CA TRP A 299 -8.27 -5.37 -14.92
C TRP A 299 -7.75 -6.81 -14.90
N LEU A 300 -7.65 -7.44 -16.07
CA LEU A 300 -7.00 -8.73 -16.31
C LEU A 300 -5.95 -8.57 -17.43
N SER A 301 -5.20 -7.49 -17.35
CA SER A 301 -4.36 -7.01 -18.44
C SER A 301 -2.88 -7.38 -18.27
N ASP A 302 -2.18 -7.54 -19.40
CA ASP A 302 -0.72 -7.50 -19.51
C ASP A 302 -0.32 -6.56 -20.67
N GLY A 303 0.99 -6.41 -20.89
CA GLY A 303 1.53 -5.66 -22.03
C GLY A 303 0.93 -4.24 -22.16
N ASP A 304 0.38 -3.95 -23.34
CA ASP A 304 -0.17 -2.63 -23.69
C ASP A 304 -1.45 -2.30 -22.92
N ASP A 305 -2.30 -3.28 -22.63
CA ASP A 305 -3.52 -3.07 -21.83
C ASP A 305 -3.16 -2.73 -20.39
N ALA A 306 -2.14 -3.38 -19.82
CA ALA A 306 -1.67 -3.07 -18.46
C ALA A 306 -1.14 -1.64 -18.32
N ILE A 307 -0.58 -1.12 -19.42
CA ILE A 307 -0.08 0.22 -19.57
C ILE A 307 -1.27 1.21 -19.69
N ASN A 308 -2.25 0.93 -20.55
CA ASN A 308 -3.47 1.75 -20.71
C ASN A 308 -4.33 1.79 -19.44
N SER A 309 -4.48 0.68 -18.72
CA SER A 309 -5.26 0.61 -17.48
C SER A 309 -4.69 1.52 -16.39
N ARG A 310 -3.37 1.48 -16.19
CA ARG A 310 -2.70 2.35 -15.20
C ARG A 310 -2.67 3.80 -15.63
N TYR A 311 -2.59 4.07 -16.93
CA TYR A 311 -2.76 5.41 -17.47
C TYR A 311 -4.17 5.97 -17.19
N LEU A 312 -5.21 5.17 -17.42
CA LEU A 312 -6.59 5.55 -17.10
C LEU A 312 -6.75 5.88 -15.61
N ILE A 313 -6.26 5.04 -14.70
CA ILE A 313 -6.34 5.33 -13.25
C ILE A 313 -5.55 6.60 -12.91
N THR A 314 -4.36 6.78 -13.47
CA THR A 314 -3.54 8.00 -13.27
C THR A 314 -4.33 9.25 -13.66
N LEU A 315 -5.01 9.23 -14.81
CA LEU A 315 -5.78 10.36 -15.31
C LEU A 315 -7.12 10.57 -14.59
N ILE A 316 -7.76 9.50 -14.10
CA ILE A 316 -8.90 9.62 -13.19
C ILE A 316 -8.46 10.37 -11.93
N LEU A 317 -7.42 9.90 -11.23
CA LEU A 317 -6.92 10.55 -10.02
C LEU A 317 -6.54 12.02 -10.27
N GLN A 318 -5.86 12.30 -11.38
CA GLN A 318 -5.53 13.66 -11.81
C GLN A 318 -6.77 14.53 -12.02
N SER A 319 -7.80 13.99 -12.66
CA SER A 319 -9.01 14.75 -13.03
C SER A 319 -9.96 14.96 -11.85
N LEU A 320 -9.84 14.15 -10.80
CA LEU A 320 -10.60 14.33 -9.56
C LEU A 320 -10.11 15.54 -8.74
N ALA A 321 -8.80 15.85 -8.79
CA ALA A 321 -8.23 16.93 -7.99
C ALA A 321 -8.85 18.32 -8.30
N PRO A 322 -9.08 18.73 -9.58
CA PRO A 322 -9.75 19.99 -9.90
C PRO A 322 -11.21 20.07 -9.47
N VAL A 323 -11.88 18.93 -9.26
CA VAL A 323 -13.28 18.88 -8.76
C VAL A 323 -13.35 18.71 -7.24
N GLY A 324 -12.23 18.88 -6.54
CA GLY A 324 -12.16 18.88 -5.08
C GLY A 324 -12.13 17.50 -4.43
N TRP A 325 -11.57 16.50 -5.12
CA TRP A 325 -11.42 15.14 -4.61
C TRP A 325 -10.01 14.61 -4.82
N ALA A 326 -9.46 13.95 -3.80
CA ALA A 326 -8.15 13.31 -3.86
C ALA A 326 -8.22 11.90 -3.29
N VAL A 327 -7.35 11.02 -3.78
CA VAL A 327 -7.17 9.70 -3.17
C VAL A 327 -6.55 9.84 -1.78
N MET A 328 -7.12 9.14 -0.81
CA MET A 328 -6.58 8.99 0.53
C MET A 328 -5.68 7.75 0.61
N SER A 329 -6.17 6.61 0.09
CA SER A 329 -5.43 5.35 -0.05
C SER A 329 -6.16 4.43 -1.02
N ALA A 330 -5.47 3.38 -1.46
CA ALA A 330 -6.09 2.17 -1.98
C ALA A 330 -6.09 1.07 -0.89
N LEU A 331 -7.07 0.18 -0.94
CA LEU A 331 -7.31 -0.90 0.01
C LEU A 331 -7.64 -2.20 -0.72
N ASP A 332 -7.17 -3.33 -0.21
CA ASP A 332 -7.67 -4.66 -0.59
C ASP A 332 -8.65 -5.18 0.45
N ILE A 333 -9.93 -5.25 0.05
CA ILE A 333 -11.04 -5.52 1.00
C ILE A 333 -11.73 -6.86 0.80
N SER A 334 -11.52 -7.51 -0.34
CA SER A 334 -12.13 -8.80 -0.65
C SER A 334 -11.11 -9.91 -0.58
N ARG A 335 -11.59 -11.09 -0.19
CA ARG A 335 -10.80 -12.31 -0.11
C ARG A 335 -10.85 -13.15 -1.39
N ARG A 336 -11.33 -12.57 -2.49
CA ARG A 336 -11.38 -13.23 -3.80
C ARG A 336 -10.11 -12.91 -4.58
N ALA A 337 -9.54 -13.93 -5.21
CA ALA A 337 -8.32 -13.79 -6.02
C ALA A 337 -8.47 -12.87 -7.26
N ASN A 338 -9.68 -12.47 -7.62
CA ASN A 338 -9.94 -11.56 -8.74
C ASN A 338 -10.37 -10.14 -8.31
N ASP A 339 -10.47 -9.88 -7.01
CA ASP A 339 -10.69 -8.53 -6.49
C ASP A 339 -9.40 -7.73 -6.54
N LYS A 340 -9.55 -6.41 -6.50
CA LYS A 340 -8.49 -5.43 -6.77
C LYS A 340 -8.68 -4.26 -5.84
N ALA A 341 -7.80 -3.28 -5.96
CA ALA A 341 -7.85 -2.07 -5.16
C ALA A 341 -9.22 -1.37 -5.17
N VAL A 342 -9.64 -1.01 -3.96
CA VAL A 342 -10.65 0.01 -3.69
C VAL A 342 -9.93 1.30 -3.30
N PHE A 343 -10.11 2.34 -4.09
CA PHE A 343 -9.60 3.68 -3.83
C PHE A 343 -10.59 4.43 -2.93
N VAL A 344 -10.16 4.75 -1.71
CA VAL A 344 -10.91 5.66 -0.84
C VAL A 344 -10.54 7.09 -1.22
N LEU A 345 -11.56 7.87 -1.58
CA LEU A 345 -11.43 9.26 -1.97
C LEU A 345 -11.92 10.14 -0.83
N ARG A 346 -11.27 11.29 -0.66
CA ARG A 346 -11.67 12.33 0.30
C ARG A 346 -11.85 13.67 -0.40
N SER A 347 -12.76 14.48 0.12
CA SER A 347 -12.88 15.87 -0.31
C SER A 347 -11.62 16.65 0.04
N CYS A 348 -11.18 17.52 -0.86
CA CYS A 348 -10.03 18.39 -0.68
C CYS A 348 -10.30 19.77 -1.31
N ALA A 349 -9.40 20.72 -1.05
CA ALA A 349 -9.38 21.97 -1.81
C ALA A 349 -9.11 21.65 -3.30
N PRO A 350 -9.94 22.16 -4.23
CA PRO A 350 -9.72 21.99 -5.67
C PRO A 350 -8.30 22.41 -6.07
N THR A 351 -7.59 21.52 -6.75
CA THR A 351 -6.22 21.77 -7.19
C THR A 351 -5.95 21.08 -8.52
N SER A 352 -5.09 21.65 -9.34
CA SER A 352 -4.64 21.04 -10.59
C SER A 352 -3.16 20.70 -10.46
N VAL A 353 -2.88 19.43 -10.24
CA VAL A 353 -1.51 18.92 -10.12
C VAL A 353 -1.30 17.73 -11.05
N PRO A 354 -0.19 17.67 -11.80
CA PRO A 354 0.16 16.51 -12.60
C PRO A 354 0.24 15.24 -11.74
N HIS A 355 -0.17 14.11 -12.31
CA HIS A 355 0.00 12.79 -11.73
C HIS A 355 0.82 11.89 -12.66
N LEU A 356 1.56 10.95 -12.08
CA LEU A 356 2.25 9.89 -12.81
C LEU A 356 2.11 8.56 -12.07
N CYS A 357 2.53 7.47 -12.69
CA CYS A 357 2.53 6.15 -12.07
C CYS A 357 3.91 5.48 -12.21
N ILE A 358 4.44 4.96 -11.11
CA ILE A 358 5.56 4.00 -11.08
C ILE A 358 4.95 2.60 -10.97
N CYS A 359 5.20 1.76 -11.95
CA CYS A 359 4.58 0.46 -12.07
C CYS A 359 5.65 -0.63 -12.21
N PRO A 360 6.02 -1.30 -11.12
CA PRO A 360 6.58 -2.65 -11.20
C PRO A 360 5.59 -3.55 -11.97
N ALA A 361 6.08 -4.30 -12.94
CA ALA A 361 5.24 -5.11 -13.82
C ALA A 361 5.93 -6.42 -14.22
N ASP A 362 5.11 -7.40 -14.59
CA ASP A 362 5.56 -8.71 -15.06
C ASP A 362 6.60 -9.35 -14.11
N MET A 363 7.53 -10.15 -14.61
CA MET A 363 8.60 -10.77 -13.81
C MET A 363 9.72 -9.80 -13.45
N ASP A 364 10.03 -8.84 -14.33
CA ASP A 364 11.28 -8.08 -14.29
C ASP A 364 11.19 -6.67 -14.90
N LEU A 365 9.99 -6.10 -15.05
CA LEU A 365 9.81 -4.76 -15.62
C LEU A 365 9.54 -3.73 -14.54
N ILE A 366 10.05 -2.51 -14.71
CA ILE A 366 9.54 -1.31 -14.05
C ILE A 366 9.16 -0.29 -15.12
N ARG A 367 8.02 0.39 -14.95
CA ARG A 367 7.49 1.37 -15.90
C ARG A 367 7.22 2.69 -15.21
N LEU A 368 7.47 3.78 -15.92
CA LEU A 368 6.90 5.09 -15.62
C LEU A 368 5.80 5.40 -16.62
N ILE A 369 4.61 5.78 -16.13
CA ILE A 369 3.45 6.10 -16.96
C ILE A 369 3.03 7.54 -16.68
N ASN A 370 2.76 8.30 -17.75
CA ASN A 370 2.43 9.74 -17.68
C ASN A 370 3.51 10.59 -16.97
N ALA A 371 4.77 10.15 -17.03
CA ALA A 371 5.88 10.85 -16.40
C ALA A 371 6.52 11.87 -17.37
N PRO A 372 6.78 13.11 -16.92
CA PRO A 372 7.61 14.06 -17.67
C PRO A 372 9.02 13.53 -17.93
N GLU A 373 9.69 14.04 -18.98
CA GLU A 373 11.01 13.57 -19.42
C GLU A 373 12.11 13.73 -18.35
N ASP A 374 12.10 14.82 -17.58
CA ASP A 374 13.03 15.04 -16.47
C ASP A 374 12.89 13.98 -15.37
N VAL A 375 11.66 13.55 -15.09
CA VAL A 375 11.39 12.44 -14.15
C VAL A 375 11.86 11.11 -14.71
N GLN A 376 11.66 10.87 -16.02
CA GLN A 376 12.16 9.65 -16.68
C GLN A 376 13.67 9.55 -16.63
N ASN A 377 14.37 10.64 -16.94
CA ASN A 377 15.83 10.71 -16.90
C ASN A 377 16.37 10.47 -15.49
N ALA A 378 15.77 11.10 -14.48
CA ALA A 378 16.16 10.89 -13.08
C ALA A 378 15.94 9.44 -12.62
N ALA A 379 14.80 8.84 -12.96
CA ALA A 379 14.52 7.44 -12.64
C ALA A 379 15.50 6.49 -13.36
N SER A 380 15.85 6.76 -14.62
CA SER A 380 16.86 5.98 -15.36
C SER A 380 18.21 5.98 -14.62
N ILE A 381 18.67 7.16 -14.19
CA ILE A 381 19.92 7.30 -13.39
C ILE A 381 19.83 6.46 -12.11
N VAL A 382 18.73 6.56 -11.36
CA VAL A 382 18.54 5.79 -10.12
C VAL A 382 18.55 4.28 -10.38
N ILE A 383 17.82 3.81 -11.39
CA ILE A 383 17.72 2.38 -11.74
C ILE A 383 19.08 1.84 -12.14
N HIS A 384 19.79 2.48 -13.07
CA HIS A 384 21.12 2.03 -13.51
C HIS A 384 22.15 2.04 -12.38
N SER A 385 22.05 2.98 -11.45
CA SER A 385 23.00 3.11 -10.34
C SER A 385 22.72 2.16 -9.17
N ASN A 386 21.50 1.62 -9.05
CA ASN A 386 21.04 0.89 -7.87
C ASN A 386 20.47 -0.51 -8.18
N TRP A 387 20.38 -0.90 -9.45
CA TRP A 387 20.07 -2.27 -9.86
C TRP A 387 21.33 -2.99 -10.37
N PRO A 388 21.98 -3.82 -9.54
CA PRO A 388 23.32 -4.35 -9.78
C PRO A 388 23.38 -5.40 -10.89
N HIS A 389 22.26 -6.05 -11.20
CA HIS A 389 22.17 -6.98 -12.31
C HIS A 389 22.11 -6.25 -13.66
N GLY A 390 21.84 -4.94 -13.66
CA GLY A 390 21.76 -4.12 -14.87
C GLY A 390 20.43 -4.22 -15.61
N VAL A 391 20.28 -3.34 -16.61
CA VAL A 391 19.09 -3.24 -17.46
C VAL A 391 19.34 -3.99 -18.77
N GLN A 392 18.43 -4.89 -19.15
CA GLN A 392 18.47 -5.66 -20.40
C GLN A 392 18.11 -4.80 -21.61
N ARG A 393 17.05 -4.00 -21.46
CA ARG A 393 16.56 -3.04 -22.47
C ARG A 393 15.72 -1.98 -21.78
N GLU A 394 15.64 -0.81 -22.40
CA GLU A 394 14.75 0.27 -21.99
C GLU A 394 14.20 1.01 -23.20
N GLY A 395 13.09 1.73 -23.02
CA GLY A 395 12.56 2.60 -24.06
C GLY A 395 11.10 3.00 -23.86
N THR A 396 10.65 3.91 -24.72
CA THR A 396 9.27 4.40 -24.74
C THR A 396 8.33 3.33 -25.30
N ARG A 397 7.21 3.11 -24.61
CA ARG A 397 6.12 2.23 -25.02
C ARG A 397 4.79 2.88 -24.67
N LEU A 398 4.00 3.22 -25.69
CA LEU A 398 2.76 4.00 -25.55
C LEU A 398 3.05 5.31 -24.77
N MET A 399 2.25 5.61 -23.73
CA MET A 399 2.41 6.78 -22.86
C MET A 399 3.28 6.53 -21.62
N GLY A 400 4.19 5.55 -21.72
CA GLY A 400 5.13 5.20 -20.65
C GLY A 400 6.54 4.92 -21.15
N TYR A 401 7.46 4.84 -20.19
CA TYR A 401 8.85 4.43 -20.37
C TYR A 401 9.10 3.16 -19.55
N GLU A 402 9.68 2.14 -20.17
CA GLU A 402 9.85 0.80 -19.57
C GLU A 402 11.33 0.46 -19.44
N TRP A 403 11.74 -0.10 -18.30
CA TRP A 403 13.02 -0.77 -18.10
C TRP A 403 12.78 -2.25 -17.85
N LYS A 404 13.46 -3.11 -18.61
CA LYS A 404 13.55 -4.54 -18.33
C LYS A 404 14.82 -4.83 -17.54
N LEU A 405 14.66 -5.24 -16.29
CA LEU A 405 15.73 -5.52 -15.36
C LEU A 405 16.27 -6.94 -15.57
N GLN A 406 17.56 -7.16 -15.40
CA GLN A 406 18.10 -8.53 -15.26
C GLN A 406 17.74 -9.09 -13.88
N GLY A 407 17.40 -10.38 -13.81
CA GLY A 407 17.02 -11.04 -12.54
C GLY A 407 15.52 -11.05 -12.28
N HIS A 408 15.13 -11.18 -11.01
CA HIS A 408 13.75 -11.36 -10.58
C HIS A 408 13.37 -10.36 -9.46
N PRO A 409 13.34 -9.05 -9.75
CA PRO A 409 13.18 -7.97 -8.76
C PRO A 409 11.90 -8.07 -7.92
N TRP A 410 10.84 -8.64 -8.48
CA TRP A 410 9.52 -8.74 -7.84
C TRP A 410 9.27 -10.12 -7.21
N SER A 411 10.23 -11.03 -7.31
CA SER A 411 10.16 -12.35 -6.66
C SER A 411 10.82 -12.29 -5.28
N SER A 412 10.24 -13.01 -4.32
CA SER A 412 10.91 -13.27 -3.03
C SER A 412 11.67 -14.60 -3.03
N GLU A 413 11.52 -15.39 -4.09
CA GLU A 413 12.25 -16.63 -4.38
C GLU A 413 13.32 -16.34 -5.43
N GLY A 414 14.61 -16.38 -5.08
CA GLY A 414 15.68 -16.11 -6.05
C GLY A 414 16.99 -15.56 -5.50
N GLY A 415 17.11 -15.30 -4.19
CA GLY A 415 18.33 -14.75 -3.59
C GLY A 415 18.16 -13.31 -3.12
N ASN A 416 19.15 -12.46 -3.36
CA ASN A 416 19.19 -11.09 -2.82
C ASN A 416 18.36 -10.06 -3.62
N ASP A 417 17.85 -10.43 -4.82
CA ASP A 417 17.04 -9.56 -5.70
C ASP A 417 15.87 -8.91 -4.96
N TYR A 418 15.23 -9.66 -4.06
CA TYR A 418 14.21 -9.17 -3.14
C TYR A 418 14.66 -7.90 -2.41
N ALA A 419 15.83 -7.93 -1.78
CA ALA A 419 16.31 -6.87 -0.91
C ALA A 419 16.80 -5.67 -1.73
N VAL A 420 17.48 -5.97 -2.84
CA VAL A 420 17.94 -4.99 -3.82
C VAL A 420 16.76 -4.21 -4.41
N CYS A 421 15.62 -4.88 -4.65
CA CYS A 421 14.42 -4.22 -5.13
C CYS A 421 13.87 -3.21 -4.11
N ARG A 422 13.78 -3.56 -2.82
CA ARG A 422 13.28 -2.63 -1.79
C ARG A 422 14.23 -1.46 -1.61
N TYR A 423 15.54 -1.73 -1.69
CA TYR A 423 16.58 -0.72 -1.76
C TYR A 423 16.41 0.21 -2.97
N LEU A 424 16.18 -0.32 -4.18
CA LEU A 424 15.91 0.50 -5.36
C LEU A 424 14.67 1.39 -5.16
N MET A 425 13.61 0.83 -4.58
CA MET A 425 12.37 1.57 -4.34
C MET A 425 12.54 2.70 -3.30
N THR A 426 13.37 2.54 -2.25
CA THR A 426 13.68 3.66 -1.33
C THR A 426 14.47 4.77 -2.04
N ARG A 427 15.38 4.42 -2.96
CA ARG A 427 16.12 5.39 -3.77
C ARG A 427 15.21 6.13 -4.75
N LEU A 428 14.27 5.44 -5.40
CA LEU A 428 13.25 6.06 -6.23
C LEU A 428 12.35 7.00 -5.41
N LEU A 429 11.90 6.61 -4.22
CA LEU A 429 11.13 7.49 -3.33
C LEU A 429 11.87 8.80 -3.05
N ASN A 430 13.14 8.70 -2.69
CA ASN A 430 13.97 9.86 -2.38
C ASN A 430 14.13 10.79 -3.59
N GLU A 431 14.38 10.22 -4.78
CA GLU A 431 14.55 11.02 -5.99
C GLU A 431 13.24 11.66 -6.45
N MET A 432 12.12 10.94 -6.39
CA MET A 432 10.81 11.50 -6.69
C MET A 432 10.48 12.66 -5.74
N ALA A 433 10.75 12.51 -4.43
CA ALA A 433 10.56 13.58 -3.46
C ALA A 433 11.43 14.80 -3.76
N ARG A 434 12.69 14.61 -4.16
CA ARG A 434 13.61 15.68 -4.58
C ARG A 434 13.09 16.46 -5.78
N LEU A 435 12.41 15.78 -6.70
CA LEU A 435 11.76 16.38 -7.88
C LEU A 435 10.37 16.97 -7.57
N GLY A 436 9.94 16.96 -6.30
CA GLY A 436 8.65 17.49 -5.88
C GLY A 436 7.48 16.56 -6.18
N TRP A 437 7.70 15.25 -6.31
CA TRP A 437 6.65 14.25 -6.47
C TRP A 437 6.43 13.46 -5.19
N ARG A 438 5.17 13.13 -4.90
CA ARG A 438 4.80 12.35 -3.72
C ARG A 438 3.91 11.19 -4.11
N VAL A 439 4.19 10.01 -3.57
CA VAL A 439 3.28 8.86 -3.67
C VAL A 439 2.01 9.18 -2.88
N VAL A 440 0.87 9.11 -3.57
CA VAL A 440 -0.46 9.37 -2.99
C VAL A 440 -1.20 8.08 -2.65
N CYS A 441 -0.92 6.99 -3.36
CA CYS A 441 -1.39 5.65 -3.00
C CYS A 441 -0.58 4.57 -3.73
N SER A 442 -0.61 3.36 -3.17
CA SER A 442 -0.15 2.13 -3.81
C SER A 442 -1.33 1.21 -4.02
N ALA A 443 -1.53 0.65 -5.21
CA ALA A 443 -2.73 -0.12 -5.53
C ALA A 443 -2.45 -1.32 -6.42
N ASP A 444 -3.17 -2.43 -6.18
CA ASP A 444 -3.34 -3.50 -7.14
C ASP A 444 -4.38 -3.12 -8.21
N VAL A 445 -3.94 -3.10 -9.47
CA VAL A 445 -4.76 -2.72 -10.63
C VAL A 445 -5.12 -3.93 -11.51
N SER A 446 -4.30 -4.99 -11.50
CA SER A 446 -4.43 -6.13 -12.41
C SER A 446 -4.46 -7.44 -11.64
N ALA A 447 -5.57 -8.19 -11.75
CA ALA A 447 -5.70 -9.49 -11.11
C ALA A 447 -5.22 -10.64 -12.01
N LYS A 448 -4.30 -10.38 -12.95
CA LYS A 448 -3.74 -11.45 -13.78
C LYS A 448 -2.78 -12.29 -12.94
N HIS A 449 -2.99 -13.60 -12.90
CA HIS A 449 -2.20 -14.55 -12.11
C HIS A 449 -1.55 -15.60 -13.01
N ILE A 450 -0.38 -16.09 -12.59
CA ILE A 450 0.24 -17.30 -13.13
C ILE A 450 -0.36 -18.49 -12.38
N ARG A 451 -0.98 -19.40 -13.12
CA ARG A 451 -1.48 -20.66 -12.59
C ARG A 451 -0.34 -21.64 -12.44
N GLN A 452 -0.19 -22.21 -11.25
CA GLN A 452 0.79 -23.26 -11.03
C GLN A 452 0.12 -24.64 -11.11
N GLU A 453 0.81 -25.63 -11.69
CA GLU A 453 0.35 -27.03 -11.63
C GLU A 453 0.46 -27.58 -10.20
N ASN A 454 1.53 -27.19 -9.48
CA ASN A 454 1.83 -27.66 -8.13
C ASN A 454 2.27 -26.48 -7.24
N GLY A 455 1.32 -25.67 -6.78
CA GLY A 455 1.60 -24.54 -5.88
C GLY A 455 0.45 -23.53 -5.84
N PRO A 456 0.50 -22.52 -4.96
CA PRO A 456 -0.45 -21.42 -5.01
C PRO A 456 -0.22 -20.57 -6.27
N ASP A 457 -1.31 -20.12 -6.89
CA ASP A 457 -1.27 -19.09 -7.93
C ASP A 457 -0.60 -17.82 -7.38
N TYR A 458 0.08 -17.06 -8.25
CA TYR A 458 0.71 -15.80 -7.88
C TYR A 458 0.42 -14.72 -8.92
N PRO A 459 0.29 -13.45 -8.50
CA PRO A 459 -0.03 -12.37 -9.43
C PRO A 459 1.13 -12.14 -10.41
N ILE A 460 0.82 -11.64 -11.60
CA ILE A 460 1.79 -11.24 -12.62
C ILE A 460 2.41 -9.90 -12.28
N ASP A 461 1.56 -8.93 -11.96
CA ASP A 461 1.98 -7.59 -11.54
C ASP A 461 1.93 -7.50 -10.02
N VAL A 462 2.73 -6.60 -9.46
CA VAL A 462 2.62 -6.18 -8.05
C VAL A 462 2.02 -4.77 -7.99
N HIS A 463 1.92 -4.19 -6.79
CA HIS A 463 1.31 -2.87 -6.63
C HIS A 463 1.99 -1.80 -7.49
N SER A 464 1.16 -0.90 -8.02
CA SER A 464 1.61 0.32 -8.70
C SER A 464 1.50 1.52 -7.78
N TRP A 465 2.48 2.41 -7.84
CA TRP A 465 2.51 3.66 -7.08
C TRP A 465 2.02 4.80 -7.94
N PHE A 466 0.95 5.45 -7.49
CA PHE A 466 0.46 6.66 -8.10
C PHE A 466 1.04 7.86 -7.36
N LEU A 467 1.60 8.81 -8.11
CA LEU A 467 2.25 10.00 -7.58
C LEU A 467 1.53 11.24 -8.06
N ALA A 468 1.50 12.26 -7.20
CA ALA A 468 1.04 13.60 -7.54
C ALA A 468 2.19 14.61 -7.33
N ARG A 469 2.24 15.63 -8.17
CA ARG A 469 3.18 16.73 -7.98
C ARG A 469 2.80 17.54 -6.74
N THR A 470 3.78 17.79 -5.90
CA THR A 470 3.69 18.68 -4.74
C THR A 470 4.22 20.06 -5.15
N GLY A 471 3.56 21.13 -4.73
CA GLY A 471 3.97 22.51 -5.05
C GLY A 471 5.29 22.94 -4.39
N HIS A 472 5.89 22.08 -3.56
CA HIS A 472 7.17 22.32 -2.92
C HIS A 472 8.28 21.57 -3.66
N VAL A 473 9.15 22.31 -4.34
CA VAL A 473 10.52 21.87 -4.58
C VAL A 473 11.24 22.06 -3.24
N GLY A 474 11.09 21.09 -2.33
CA GLY A 474 11.92 21.09 -1.14
C GLY A 474 13.37 20.85 -1.57
N GLN A 475 14.28 21.79 -1.32
CA GLN A 475 15.69 21.42 -1.25
C GLN A 475 15.80 20.28 -0.22
N PRO A 476 16.27 19.08 -0.58
CA PRO A 476 16.59 18.10 0.45
C PRO A 476 17.61 18.74 1.41
N PRO A 477 17.55 18.44 2.72
CA PRO A 477 18.63 18.85 3.62
C PRO A 477 19.92 18.29 3.05
N ASP A 478 20.91 19.13 2.72
CA ASP A 478 22.22 18.82 2.09
C ASP A 478 22.58 17.32 2.07
N ALA A 479 21.87 16.55 1.24
CA ALA A 479 21.93 15.11 1.26
C ALA A 479 22.94 14.77 0.21
N VAL A 480 24.13 14.35 0.65
CA VAL A 480 25.08 13.69 -0.22
C VAL A 480 24.32 12.57 -0.94
N PRO A 481 24.38 12.50 -2.29
CA PRO A 481 23.74 11.42 -3.02
C PRO A 481 24.17 10.08 -2.40
N PRO A 482 23.25 9.13 -2.18
CA PRO A 482 23.64 7.79 -1.72
C PRO A 482 24.73 7.26 -2.66
N PRO A 483 25.78 6.61 -2.13
CA PRO A 483 26.76 5.99 -2.99
C PRO A 483 26.06 4.98 -3.89
N SER A 484 26.38 5.02 -5.18
CA SER A 484 25.84 4.06 -6.12
C SER A 484 26.32 2.64 -5.76
N TYR A 485 25.60 1.63 -6.24
CA TYR A 485 26.02 0.25 -6.05
C TYR A 485 27.41 0.00 -6.68
N SER A 486 27.67 0.64 -7.82
CA SER A 486 28.96 0.61 -8.52
C SER A 486 30.09 1.28 -7.72
N GLU A 487 29.82 2.36 -7.00
CA GLU A 487 30.80 2.99 -6.10
C GLU A 487 31.19 2.08 -4.93
N THR A 488 30.23 1.35 -4.37
CA THR A 488 30.47 0.41 -3.26
C THR A 488 31.29 -0.81 -3.70
N MET A 489 31.16 -1.23 -4.97
CA MET A 489 31.95 -2.31 -5.57
C MET A 489 33.39 -1.89 -5.90
N ASN A 490 33.61 -0.64 -6.29
CA ASN A 490 34.93 -0.14 -6.70
C ASN A 490 35.82 0.33 -5.53
N GLY A 491 35.28 0.48 -4.32
CA GLY A 491 36.03 0.83 -3.10
C GLY A 491 36.90 -0.30 -2.52
N LYS A 492 37.07 -1.42 -3.24
CA LYS A 492 37.93 -2.56 -2.87
C LYS A 492 38.92 -2.91 -3.98
N GLN A 493 39.71 -1.93 -4.42
CA GLN A 493 40.98 -2.19 -5.11
C GLN A 493 42.16 -1.78 -4.22
#